data_AF-A0A4W6DW80-F1
#
_entry.id   AF-A0A4W6DW80-F1
#
_cell.length_a   1.000
_cell.length_b   1.000
_cell.length_c   1.000
_cell.angle_alpha   90.00
_cell.angle_beta   90.00
_cell.angle_gamma   90.00
#
_symmetry.space_group_name_H-M   'P 1'
#
loop_
_entity.id
_entity.type
_entity.pdbx_description
1 polymer ?
#
loop_
_entity_poly.entity_id
_entity_poly.type
_entity_poly.pdbx_seq_one_letter_code
_entity_poly.pdbx_strand_id
1 'polypeptide(L)'
;MANIHVVSNSDGKTPPAHLRLVMVGAQGSAKSSTGNIILGKNAFTSHHRSTTKFCEKSHRMVAERTLTVVDSPGWLYNHTLQDTCQTDKLEIQNSMYLCPPGPHAVLLVVSLASAFNKSYQRAVQEHMSLFTDDVWRYTIVVFTRGEWLGGKTVEERIESEKGLQWLVEMCWNRYHVLNTKNHSDKTNITELLEKIEEMWAGNKDPHYEVDLSHAEQMETRKEAENKMATRITQTTQRTTRILQALFKGEWQPVPDLRVVLIGRKESGKSMAGNTILFEELFDTSWMKKVSKYTA
;
A
#
# COMPACT_ATOMS: atom_id res chain seq x y z
N MET A 1 -21.92 27.55 24.01
CA MET A 1 -21.26 28.27 22.91
C MET A 1 -19.85 28.59 23.37
N ALA A 2 -18.90 27.70 23.05
CA ALA A 2 -17.50 27.92 23.38
C ALA A 2 -16.82 28.50 22.14
N ASN A 3 -16.27 29.71 22.30
CA ASN A 3 -15.51 30.39 21.26
C ASN A 3 -14.27 29.56 20.93
N ILE A 4 -14.19 29.12 19.67
CA ILE A 4 -12.97 28.56 19.10
C ILE A 4 -12.04 29.74 18.85
N HIS A 5 -11.05 29.90 19.73
CA HIS A 5 -9.88 30.70 19.42
C HIS A 5 -9.17 30.04 18.24
N VAL A 6 -9.27 30.68 17.07
CA VAL A 6 -8.32 30.45 15.98
C VAL A 6 -6.96 30.90 16.52
N VAL A 7 -6.15 29.93 16.96
CA VAL A 7 -4.75 30.20 17.28
C VAL A 7 -4.04 30.40 15.94
N SER A 8 -3.99 31.64 15.50
CA SER A 8 -3.04 32.07 14.48
C SER A 8 -1.64 31.93 15.08
N ASN A 9 -0.88 30.90 14.70
CA ASN A 9 0.53 30.79 15.06
C ASN A 9 1.43 30.83 13.83
N SER A 10 2.17 31.95 13.76
CA SER A 10 3.58 32.12 13.37
C SER A 10 4.11 31.38 12.13
N ASP A 11 4.02 32.07 10.98
CA ASP A 11 5.06 32.22 9.93
C ASP A 11 4.49 32.76 8.60
N GLY A 12 3.18 33.01 8.50
CA GLY A 12 2.56 33.52 7.26
C GLY A 12 2.55 32.49 6.12
N LYS A 13 2.87 31.23 6.40
CA LYS A 13 2.77 30.12 5.46
C LYS A 13 1.30 29.81 5.17
N THR A 14 0.91 29.89 3.90
CA THR A 14 -0.43 29.47 3.43
C THR A 14 -0.42 27.98 3.08
N PRO A 15 -1.38 27.17 3.56
CA PRO A 15 -1.38 25.74 3.27
C PRO A 15 -1.47 25.46 1.76
N PRO A 16 -0.82 24.41 1.25
CA PRO A 16 -0.79 24.11 -0.17
C PRO A 16 -2.19 23.97 -0.77
N ALA A 17 -2.44 24.64 -1.90
CA ALA A 17 -3.71 24.47 -2.63
C ALA A 17 -3.88 23.03 -3.18
N HIS A 18 -2.76 22.33 -3.37
CA HIS A 18 -2.69 20.95 -3.82
C HIS A 18 -1.89 20.11 -2.81
N LEU A 19 -2.55 19.20 -2.11
CA LEU A 19 -1.93 18.23 -1.21
C LEU A 19 -1.64 16.90 -1.94
N ARG A 20 -0.49 16.30 -1.63
CA ARG A 20 0.02 15.06 -2.23
C ARG A 20 0.27 14.08 -1.11
N LEU A 21 -0.48 12.99 -1.08
CA LEU A 21 -0.52 12.03 0.00
C LEU A 21 -0.06 10.68 -0.52
N VAL A 22 0.84 10.02 0.20
CA VAL A 22 1.28 8.65 -0.09
C VAL A 22 0.85 7.76 1.05
N MET A 23 0.15 6.66 0.75
CA MET A 23 -0.27 5.69 1.76
C MET A 23 0.68 4.51 1.78
N VAL A 24 1.20 4.17 2.95
CA VAL A 24 2.09 3.01 3.20
C VAL A 24 1.56 2.20 4.38
N GLY A 25 2.00 0.95 4.54
CA GLY A 25 1.51 0.07 5.60
C GLY A 25 1.40 -1.38 5.17
N ALA A 26 1.16 -2.26 6.13
CA ALA A 26 1.02 -3.69 5.85
C ALA A 26 -0.12 -4.03 4.89
N GLN A 27 -0.03 -5.19 4.25
CA GLN A 27 -1.12 -5.78 3.50
C GLN A 27 -2.33 -5.98 4.41
N GLY A 28 -3.52 -5.61 3.92
CA GLY A 28 -4.76 -5.76 4.68
C GLY A 28 -5.00 -4.67 5.72
N SER A 29 -4.12 -3.66 5.85
CA SER A 29 -4.34 -2.50 6.74
C SER A 29 -5.44 -1.53 6.26
N ALA A 30 -6.01 -1.79 5.09
CA ALA A 30 -7.06 -1.02 4.43
C ALA A 30 -6.62 0.28 3.73
N LYS A 31 -5.36 0.38 3.27
CA LYS A 31 -4.84 1.52 2.48
C LYS A 31 -5.76 1.94 1.32
N SER A 32 -6.10 1.01 0.42
CA SER A 32 -6.94 1.31 -0.74
C SER A 32 -8.34 1.82 -0.33
N SER A 33 -8.95 1.23 0.70
CA SER A 33 -10.21 1.72 1.26
C SER A 33 -10.06 3.12 1.88
N THR A 34 -8.98 3.36 2.62
CA THR A 34 -8.64 4.68 3.18
C THR A 34 -8.52 5.72 2.07
N GLY A 35 -7.81 5.42 0.98
CA GLY A 35 -7.70 6.32 -0.17
C GLY A 35 -9.04 6.60 -0.83
N ASN A 36 -9.89 5.59 -0.97
CA ASN A 36 -11.25 5.75 -1.52
C ASN A 36 -12.13 6.64 -0.64
N ILE A 37 -12.00 6.52 0.69
CA ILE A 37 -12.69 7.36 1.67
C ILE A 37 -12.19 8.81 1.58
N ILE A 38 -10.87 9.02 1.63
CA ILE A 38 -10.26 10.36 1.51
C ILE A 38 -10.69 11.03 0.20
N LEU A 39 -10.67 10.29 -0.91
CA LEU A 39 -11.08 10.81 -2.21
C LEU A 39 -12.60 10.83 -2.39
N GLY A 40 -13.41 10.25 -1.49
CA GLY A 40 -14.85 10.09 -1.63
C GLY A 40 -15.32 9.41 -2.93
N LYS A 41 -14.49 8.55 -3.53
CA LYS A 41 -14.77 7.80 -4.77
C LYS A 41 -14.02 6.46 -4.77
N ASN A 42 -14.50 5.48 -5.53
CA ASN A 42 -13.81 4.19 -5.70
C ASN A 42 -12.64 4.33 -6.70
N ALA A 43 -11.52 4.90 -6.24
CA ALA A 43 -10.32 5.14 -7.02
C ALA A 43 -9.39 3.92 -7.10
N PHE A 44 -9.35 3.13 -6.03
CA PHE A 44 -8.43 2.02 -5.83
C PHE A 44 -9.20 0.71 -5.60
N THR A 45 -8.65 -0.41 -6.04
CA THR A 45 -9.30 -1.72 -5.89
C THR A 45 -9.18 -2.22 -4.45
N SER A 46 -10.28 -2.15 -3.68
CA SER A 46 -10.27 -2.40 -2.22
C SER A 46 -10.91 -3.73 -1.77
N HIS A 47 -10.92 -4.76 -2.62
CA HIS A 47 -11.52 -6.06 -2.27
C HIS A 47 -10.67 -6.80 -1.21
N HIS A 48 -11.30 -7.44 -0.23
CA HIS A 48 -10.62 -8.17 0.87
C HIS A 48 -9.60 -9.23 0.42
N ARG A 49 -9.69 -9.72 -0.83
CA ARG A 49 -8.77 -10.71 -1.42
C ARG A 49 -7.76 -10.10 -2.41
N SER A 50 -7.89 -8.81 -2.72
CA SER A 50 -7.01 -8.12 -3.65
C SER A 50 -5.88 -7.47 -2.88
N THR A 51 -4.66 -7.66 -3.35
CA THR A 51 -3.49 -6.95 -2.86
C THR A 51 -3.04 -5.99 -3.94
N THR A 52 -2.81 -4.73 -3.57
CA THR A 52 -2.16 -3.75 -4.44
C THR A 52 -0.77 -4.26 -4.78
N LYS A 53 -0.54 -4.59 -6.06
CA LYS A 53 0.76 -5.10 -6.56
C LYS A 53 1.66 -4.01 -7.10
N PHE A 54 1.05 -2.92 -7.59
CA PHE A 54 1.71 -1.76 -8.15
C PHE A 54 1.08 -0.51 -7.55
N CYS A 55 1.84 0.56 -7.43
CA CYS A 55 1.33 1.81 -6.94
C CYS A 55 0.27 2.36 -7.88
N GLU A 56 -0.83 2.82 -7.30
CA GLU A 56 -1.94 3.44 -8.01
C GLU A 56 -2.06 4.90 -7.58
N LYS A 57 -2.22 5.81 -8.53
CA LYS A 57 -2.38 7.24 -8.26
C LYS A 57 -3.76 7.71 -8.68
N SER A 58 -4.41 8.49 -7.84
CA SER A 58 -5.65 9.19 -8.20
C SER A 58 -5.70 10.60 -7.63
N HIS A 59 -6.55 11.44 -8.20
CA HIS A 59 -6.74 12.82 -7.79
C HIS A 59 -8.22 13.20 -7.68
N ARG A 60 -8.54 14.13 -6.77
CA ARG A 60 -9.87 14.74 -6.64
C ARG A 60 -9.79 16.04 -5.84
N MET A 61 -10.72 16.96 -6.10
CA MET A 61 -11.01 18.06 -5.19
C MET A 61 -11.85 17.56 -4.00
N VAL A 62 -11.40 17.83 -2.77
CA VAL A 62 -12.05 17.44 -1.51
C VAL A 62 -11.86 18.58 -0.51
N ALA A 63 -12.93 19.02 0.15
CA ALA A 63 -12.90 20.16 1.09
C ALA A 63 -12.15 21.38 0.52
N GLU A 64 -12.46 21.74 -0.74
CA GLU A 64 -11.82 22.86 -1.47
C GLU A 64 -10.31 22.72 -1.71
N ARG A 65 -9.72 21.56 -1.40
CA ARG A 65 -8.32 21.24 -1.70
C ARG A 65 -8.20 20.25 -2.85
N THR A 66 -7.22 20.48 -3.71
CA THR A 66 -6.85 19.47 -4.71
C THR A 66 -6.03 18.40 -4.02
N LEU A 67 -6.49 17.15 -4.02
CA LEU A 67 -5.76 16.02 -3.46
C LEU A 67 -5.22 15.14 -4.59
N THR A 68 -3.97 14.74 -4.46
CA THR A 68 -3.40 13.54 -5.10
C THR A 68 -3.12 12.52 -4.03
N VAL A 69 -3.62 11.29 -4.21
CA VAL A 69 -3.39 10.17 -3.31
C VAL A 69 -2.73 9.05 -4.09
N VAL A 70 -1.66 8.49 -3.52
CA VAL A 70 -0.96 7.31 -4.04
C VAL A 70 -1.21 6.15 -3.07
N ASP A 71 -1.82 5.08 -3.56
CA ASP A 71 -1.88 3.79 -2.88
C ASP A 71 -0.63 2.98 -3.26
N SER A 72 0.01 2.33 -2.28
CA SER A 72 1.23 1.53 -2.49
C SER A 72 1.01 0.07 -2.13
N PRO A 73 1.86 -0.86 -2.62
CA PRO A 73 1.86 -2.23 -2.14
C PRO A 73 2.08 -2.32 -0.63
N GLY A 74 1.47 -3.33 0.00
CA GLY A 74 1.67 -3.60 1.42
C GLY A 74 2.70 -4.68 1.68
N TRP A 75 3.55 -4.46 2.68
CA TRP A 75 4.40 -5.53 3.22
C TRP A 75 3.59 -6.51 4.06
N LEU A 76 4.11 -7.72 4.23
CA LEU A 76 3.49 -8.67 5.14
C LEU A 76 3.79 -8.27 6.59
N TYR A 77 2.76 -8.39 7.44
CA TYR A 77 2.75 -7.90 8.82
C TYR A 77 3.96 -8.34 9.67
N ASN A 78 4.49 -9.53 9.44
CA ASN A 78 5.61 -10.12 10.19
C ASN A 78 6.89 -10.27 9.35
N HIS A 79 6.93 -9.75 8.13
CA HIS A 79 8.09 -9.86 7.25
C HIS A 79 9.05 -8.70 7.47
N THR A 80 10.33 -9.03 7.53
CA THR A 80 11.44 -8.07 7.50
C THR A 80 11.72 -7.66 6.05
N LEU A 81 12.64 -6.72 5.84
CA LEU A 81 13.14 -6.45 4.50
C LEU A 81 13.85 -7.67 3.90
N GLN A 82 14.45 -8.55 4.70
CA GLN A 82 15.08 -9.76 4.16
C GLN A 82 14.05 -10.70 3.52
N ASP A 83 12.84 -10.76 4.08
CA ASP A 83 11.75 -11.60 3.58
C ASP A 83 10.99 -10.97 2.41
N THR A 84 11.16 -9.67 2.18
CA THR A 84 10.44 -8.91 1.16
C THR A 84 11.22 -8.91 -0.16
N CYS A 85 10.54 -9.24 -1.26
CA CYS A 85 11.22 -9.34 -2.55
C CYS A 85 11.68 -7.96 -3.05
N GLN A 86 12.72 -7.93 -3.88
CA GLN A 86 13.30 -6.67 -4.34
C GLN A 86 12.29 -5.83 -5.15
N THR A 87 11.40 -6.47 -5.89
CA THR A 87 10.35 -5.78 -6.66
C THR A 87 9.38 -5.03 -5.74
N ASP A 88 8.94 -5.66 -4.64
CA ASP A 88 8.02 -5.02 -3.69
C ASP A 88 8.70 -3.84 -2.98
N LYS A 89 9.97 -3.98 -2.57
CA LYS A 89 10.74 -2.88 -1.97
C LYS A 89 10.81 -1.67 -2.88
N LEU A 90 11.13 -1.91 -4.14
CA LEU A 90 11.25 -0.86 -5.14
C LEU A 90 9.90 -0.21 -5.42
N GLU A 91 8.82 -0.97 -5.45
CA GLU A 91 7.49 -0.42 -5.68
C GLU A 91 7.01 0.41 -4.47
N ILE A 92 7.32 -0.03 -3.24
CA ILE A 92 7.09 0.77 -2.03
C ILE A 92 7.88 2.08 -2.11
N GLN A 93 9.16 2.05 -2.52
CA GLN A 93 9.97 3.26 -2.71
C GLN A 93 9.42 4.16 -3.84
N ASN A 94 8.97 3.55 -4.95
CA ASN A 94 8.41 4.23 -6.11
C ASN A 94 7.22 5.12 -5.74
N SER A 95 6.44 4.72 -4.73
CA SER A 95 5.26 5.47 -4.28
C SER A 95 5.54 6.96 -4.00
N MET A 96 6.71 7.30 -3.45
CA MET A 96 7.11 8.68 -3.15
C MET A 96 7.32 9.51 -4.42
N TYR A 97 7.81 8.89 -5.49
CA TYR A 97 8.16 9.56 -6.75
C TYR A 97 6.96 9.79 -7.67
N LEU A 98 5.81 9.14 -7.41
CA LEU A 98 4.60 9.30 -8.23
C LEU A 98 3.89 10.65 -8.04
N CYS A 99 4.36 11.48 -7.11
CA CYS A 99 3.78 12.77 -6.78
C CYS A 99 4.84 13.88 -6.63
N PRO A 100 5.59 14.22 -7.70
CA PRO A 100 6.66 15.21 -7.65
C PRO A 100 6.14 16.59 -7.20
N PRO A 101 6.96 17.41 -6.53
CA PRO A 101 8.35 17.16 -6.10
C PRO A 101 8.49 16.21 -4.88
N GLY A 102 7.40 15.60 -4.42
CA GLY A 102 7.34 14.70 -3.29
C GLY A 102 6.05 14.88 -2.48
N PRO A 103 5.69 13.93 -1.60
CA PRO A 103 4.45 14.02 -0.83
C PRO A 103 4.52 15.09 0.27
N HIS A 104 3.40 15.75 0.50
CA HIS A 104 3.20 16.61 1.67
C HIS A 104 2.99 15.79 2.95
N ALA A 105 2.39 14.60 2.81
CA ALA A 105 2.20 13.68 3.91
C ALA A 105 2.31 12.21 3.47
N VAL A 106 2.87 11.40 4.37
CA VAL A 106 2.89 9.95 4.33
C VAL A 106 1.88 9.45 5.34
N LEU A 107 0.89 8.69 4.89
CA LEU A 107 -0.13 8.10 5.74
C LEU A 107 0.27 6.64 6.02
N LEU A 108 0.78 6.38 7.21
CA LEU A 108 1.10 5.02 7.65
C LEU A 108 -0.17 4.36 8.19
N VAL A 109 -0.80 3.52 7.37
CA VAL A 109 -2.09 2.92 7.67
C VAL A 109 -1.92 1.66 8.51
N VAL A 110 -2.48 1.67 9.71
CA VAL A 110 -2.41 0.59 10.70
C VAL A 110 -3.82 0.13 11.08
N SER A 111 -4.11 -1.15 10.88
CA SER A 111 -5.40 -1.74 11.26
C SER A 111 -5.44 -2.11 12.73
N LEU A 112 -6.44 -1.61 13.46
CA LEU A 112 -6.69 -1.95 14.87
C LEU A 112 -7.34 -3.33 15.06
N ALA A 113 -7.72 -4.02 13.98
CA ALA A 113 -8.18 -5.40 14.02
C ALA A 113 -7.06 -6.43 14.28
N SER A 114 -5.82 -5.99 14.47
CA SER A 114 -4.68 -6.86 14.77
C SER A 114 -3.81 -6.21 15.85
N ALA A 115 -3.19 -7.03 16.70
CA ALA A 115 -2.26 -6.53 17.71
C ALA A 115 -1.06 -5.84 17.05
N PHE A 116 -0.41 -4.89 17.72
CA PHE A 116 0.87 -4.34 17.26
C PHE A 116 2.02 -4.98 18.04
N ASN A 117 2.36 -6.22 17.67
CA ASN A 117 3.41 -6.98 18.37
C ASN A 117 4.82 -6.61 17.88
N LYS A 118 5.85 -7.15 18.55
CA LYS A 118 7.26 -6.88 18.24
C LYS A 118 7.65 -7.20 16.80
N SER A 119 7.07 -8.25 16.19
CA SER A 119 7.35 -8.61 14.81
C SER A 119 6.80 -7.56 13.85
N TYR A 120 5.61 -7.03 14.13
CA TYR A 120 5.05 -5.96 13.31
C TYR A 120 5.75 -4.63 13.51
N GLN A 121 6.13 -4.30 14.74
CA GLN A 121 6.97 -3.14 15.01
C GLN A 121 8.26 -3.19 14.18
N ARG A 122 8.95 -4.34 14.18
CA ARG A 122 10.16 -4.54 13.37
C ARG A 122 9.87 -4.40 11.88
N ALA A 123 8.80 -5.02 11.37
CA ALA A 123 8.41 -4.91 9.98
C ALA A 123 8.15 -3.45 9.57
N VAL A 124 7.42 -2.68 10.38
CA VAL A 124 7.20 -1.24 10.14
C VAL A 124 8.51 -0.48 10.13
N GLN A 125 9.38 -0.69 11.13
CA GLN A 125 10.66 0.01 11.23
C GLN A 125 11.54 -0.23 9.99
N GLU A 126 11.69 -1.48 9.56
CA GLU A 126 12.54 -1.79 8.41
C GLU A 126 11.93 -1.35 7.07
N HIS A 127 10.61 -1.45 6.88
CA HIS A 127 10.01 -0.99 5.64
C HIS A 127 10.02 0.53 5.51
N MET A 128 9.87 1.26 6.62
CA MET A 128 10.00 2.72 6.62
C MET A 128 11.45 3.17 6.38
N SER A 129 12.45 2.34 6.70
CA SER A 129 13.86 2.62 6.37
C SER A 129 14.21 2.43 4.89
N LEU A 130 13.24 2.09 4.05
CA LEU A 130 13.38 2.21 2.59
C LEU A 130 13.36 3.68 2.13
N PHE A 131 12.83 4.56 2.97
CA PHE A 131 12.84 6.01 2.80
C PHE A 131 13.98 6.62 3.64
N THR A 132 14.21 7.92 3.47
CA THR A 132 15.17 8.63 4.33
C THR A 132 14.62 8.75 5.75
N ASP A 133 15.50 8.95 6.73
CA ASP A 133 15.11 9.08 8.14
C ASP A 133 14.13 10.24 8.38
N ASP A 134 14.14 11.26 7.51
CA ASP A 134 13.21 12.39 7.55
C ASP A 134 11.76 11.99 7.24
N VAL A 135 11.49 10.79 6.69
CA VAL A 135 10.13 10.36 6.32
C VAL A 135 9.15 10.45 7.49
N TRP A 136 9.63 10.17 8.69
CA TRP A 136 8.82 10.24 9.90
C TRP A 136 8.24 11.65 10.10
N ARG A 137 8.97 12.71 9.73
CA ARG A 137 8.55 14.12 9.87
C ARG A 137 7.32 14.45 9.05
N TYR A 138 7.11 13.71 7.98
CA TYR A 138 5.98 13.83 7.08
C TYR A 138 4.93 12.74 7.33
N THR A 139 5.11 11.90 8.36
CA THR A 139 4.23 10.76 8.62
C THR A 139 3.14 11.09 9.64
N ILE A 140 1.92 10.64 9.33
CA ILE A 140 0.78 10.55 10.27
C ILE A 140 0.33 9.08 10.30
N VAL A 141 0.14 8.53 11.50
CA VAL A 141 -0.42 7.18 11.65
C VAL A 141 -1.93 7.23 11.42
N VAL A 142 -2.45 6.47 10.45
CA VAL A 142 -3.89 6.37 10.21
C VAL A 142 -4.38 5.02 10.74
N PHE A 143 -5.08 5.04 11.86
CA PHE A 143 -5.72 3.88 12.44
C PHE A 143 -7.02 3.56 11.72
N THR A 144 -7.16 2.33 11.25
CA THR A 144 -8.39 1.82 10.62
C THR A 144 -9.06 0.77 11.50
N ARG A 145 -10.33 0.47 11.21
CA ARG A 145 -11.10 -0.57 11.91
C ARG A 145 -11.24 -0.32 13.41
N GLY A 146 -11.49 0.93 13.80
CA GLY A 146 -11.67 1.33 15.21
C GLY A 146 -12.81 0.59 15.93
N GLU A 147 -13.76 0.01 15.19
CA GLU A 147 -14.81 -0.84 15.79
C GLU A 147 -14.27 -2.06 16.55
N TRP A 148 -13.05 -2.49 16.28
CA TRP A 148 -12.40 -3.61 16.97
C TRP A 148 -11.89 -3.26 18.36
N LEU A 149 -11.94 -2.00 18.76
CA LEU A 149 -11.55 -1.56 20.10
C LEU A 149 -12.56 -2.00 21.18
N GLY A 150 -13.74 -2.48 20.82
CA GLY A 150 -14.69 -3.09 21.77
C GLY A 150 -15.13 -2.14 22.90
N GLY A 151 -15.28 -0.85 22.59
CA GLY A 151 -15.66 0.18 23.55
C GLY A 151 -14.49 0.93 24.20
N LYS A 152 -13.25 0.47 23.98
CA LYS A 152 -12.05 1.23 24.35
C LYS A 152 -11.77 2.36 23.37
N THR A 153 -11.08 3.39 23.83
CA THR A 153 -10.56 4.44 22.95
C THR A 153 -9.26 3.99 22.26
N VAL A 154 -8.85 4.71 21.22
CA VAL A 154 -7.56 4.41 20.56
C VAL A 154 -6.39 4.75 21.48
N GLU A 155 -6.56 5.77 22.33
CA GLU A 155 -5.58 6.23 23.32
C GLU A 155 -5.34 5.13 24.35
N GLU A 156 -6.40 4.54 24.92
CA GLU A 156 -6.28 3.40 25.83
C GLU A 156 -5.54 2.21 25.17
N ARG A 157 -5.76 2.01 23.86
CA ARG A 157 -5.06 0.96 23.11
C ARG A 157 -3.57 1.28 22.93
N ILE A 158 -3.24 2.51 22.56
CA ILE A 158 -1.85 2.99 22.43
C ILE A 158 -1.13 2.85 23.78
N GLU A 159 -1.74 3.32 24.86
CA GLU A 159 -1.19 3.21 26.23
C GLU A 159 -0.97 1.75 26.67
N SER A 160 -1.78 0.81 26.17
CA SER A 160 -1.61 -0.61 26.51
C SER A 160 -0.50 -1.33 25.72
N GLU A 161 -0.08 -0.82 24.56
CA GLU A 161 0.87 -1.50 23.66
C GLU A 161 2.12 -0.67 23.41
N LYS A 162 3.25 -1.07 24.01
CA LYS A 162 4.55 -0.38 23.86
C LYS A 162 4.96 -0.14 22.39
N GLY A 163 4.60 -1.05 21.49
CA GLY A 163 4.90 -0.88 20.07
C GLY A 163 4.07 0.24 19.41
N LEU A 164 2.82 0.43 19.82
CA LEU A 164 2.01 1.56 19.36
C LEU A 164 2.47 2.89 19.96
N GLN A 165 2.88 2.90 21.24
CA GLN A 165 3.49 4.09 21.86
C GLN A 165 4.72 4.52 21.05
N TRP A 166 5.65 3.59 20.81
CA TRP A 166 6.82 3.83 19.98
C TRP A 166 6.43 4.37 18.59
N LEU A 167 5.44 3.76 17.93
CA LEU A 167 5.06 4.18 16.59
C LEU A 167 4.53 5.61 16.56
N VAL A 168 3.67 5.96 17.51
CA VAL A 168 3.06 7.27 17.62
C VAL A 168 4.10 8.32 18.03
N GLU A 169 5.03 7.98 18.92
CA GLU A 169 6.17 8.81 19.29
C GLU A 169 7.09 9.11 18.10
N MET A 170 7.42 8.10 17.27
CA MET A 170 8.19 8.29 16.03
C MET A 170 7.50 9.27 15.06
N CYS A 171 6.18 9.38 15.13
CA CYS A 171 5.39 10.31 14.32
C CYS A 171 5.05 11.61 15.09
N TRP A 172 5.80 11.97 16.15
CA TRP A 172 5.54 13.13 17.03
C TRP A 172 4.10 13.24 17.51
N ASN A 173 3.54 12.13 17.97
CA ASN A 173 2.16 12.03 18.46
C ASN A 173 1.08 12.36 17.42
N ARG A 174 1.41 12.28 16.13
CA ARG A 174 0.44 12.49 15.04
C ARG A 174 -0.23 11.19 14.63
N TYR A 175 -1.52 11.08 14.92
CA TYR A 175 -2.35 10.01 14.41
C TYR A 175 -3.79 10.47 14.11
N HIS A 176 -4.50 9.66 13.34
CA HIS A 176 -5.90 9.85 12.98
C HIS A 176 -6.64 8.53 13.01
N VAL A 177 -7.86 8.51 13.56
CA VAL A 177 -8.74 7.34 13.51
C VAL A 177 -9.73 7.53 12.37
N LEU A 178 -9.60 6.69 11.34
CA LEU A 178 -10.47 6.72 10.19
C LEU A 178 -11.63 5.76 10.37
N ASN A 179 -12.85 6.30 10.31
CA ASN A 179 -14.06 5.48 10.30
C ASN A 179 -14.31 4.91 8.90
N THR A 180 -14.02 3.62 8.71
CA THR A 180 -14.20 2.96 7.41
C THR A 180 -15.64 2.51 7.12
N LYS A 181 -16.58 2.67 8.06
CA LYS A 181 -17.99 2.29 7.88
C LYS A 181 -18.85 3.42 7.35
N ASN A 182 -18.48 4.67 7.61
CA ASN A 182 -19.30 5.83 7.26
C ASN A 182 -18.64 6.68 6.18
N HIS A 183 -18.82 6.30 4.92
CA HIS A 183 -18.23 6.99 3.77
C HIS A 183 -18.77 8.42 3.53
N SER A 184 -19.83 8.83 4.22
CA SER A 184 -20.43 10.17 4.08
C SER A 184 -19.97 11.17 5.14
N ASP A 185 -19.19 10.73 6.13
CA ASP A 185 -18.68 11.59 7.20
C ASP A 185 -17.52 12.46 6.70
N LYS A 186 -17.87 13.63 6.16
CA LYS A 186 -16.91 14.62 5.67
C LYS A 186 -16.07 15.21 6.80
N THR A 187 -16.56 15.24 8.03
CA THR A 187 -15.87 15.82 9.19
C THR A 187 -14.59 15.04 9.49
N ASN A 188 -14.65 13.71 9.46
CA ASN A 188 -13.48 12.86 9.68
C ASN A 188 -12.35 13.10 8.65
N ILE A 189 -12.70 13.51 7.42
CA ILE A 189 -11.72 13.84 6.38
C ILE A 189 -11.17 15.25 6.56
N THR A 190 -12.02 16.21 6.91
CA THR A 190 -11.58 17.58 7.23
C THR A 190 -10.58 17.58 8.38
N GLU A 191 -10.85 16.85 9.47
CA GLU A 191 -9.92 16.71 10.61
C GLU A 191 -8.57 16.09 10.21
N LEU A 192 -8.58 15.09 9.31
CA LEU A 192 -7.34 14.52 8.79
C LEU A 192 -6.54 15.56 7.99
N LEU A 193 -7.22 16.35 7.15
CA LEU A 193 -6.58 17.40 6.35
C LEU A 193 -6.02 18.52 7.24
N GLU A 194 -6.74 18.92 8.29
CA GLU A 194 -6.26 19.90 9.28
C GLU A 194 -4.98 19.40 9.97
N LYS A 195 -4.93 18.13 10.41
CA LYS A 195 -3.70 17.53 10.97
C LYS A 195 -2.53 17.50 9.98
N ILE A 196 -2.81 17.30 8.69
CA ILE A 196 -1.80 17.36 7.63
C ILE A 196 -1.29 18.79 7.47
N GLU A 197 -2.18 19.79 7.49
CA GLU A 197 -1.80 21.21 7.37
C GLU A 197 -1.01 21.69 8.60
N GLU A 198 -1.38 21.26 9.81
CA GLU A 198 -0.61 21.51 11.04
C GLU A 198 0.79 20.90 10.98
N MET A 199 0.89 19.64 10.56
CA MET A 199 2.18 18.98 10.35
C MET A 199 3.02 19.71 9.30
N TRP A 200 2.40 20.13 8.19
CA TRP A 200 3.05 20.87 7.13
C TRP A 200 3.57 22.22 7.60
N ALA A 201 2.77 22.96 8.39
CA ALA A 201 3.17 24.26 8.94
C ALA A 201 4.36 24.13 9.90
N GLY A 202 4.39 23.07 10.70
CA GLY A 202 5.50 22.77 11.62
C GLY A 202 6.77 22.25 10.94
N ASN A 203 6.69 21.77 9.70
CA ASN A 203 7.85 21.33 8.95
C ASN A 203 8.56 22.51 8.27
N LYS A 204 9.90 22.46 8.29
CA LYS A 204 10.76 23.46 7.64
C LYS A 204 10.54 23.42 6.14
N ASP A 205 10.63 22.22 5.57
CA ASP A 205 10.47 21.98 4.13
C ASP A 205 9.01 21.63 3.82
N PRO A 206 8.48 22.10 2.67
CA PRO A 206 7.06 22.01 2.39
C PRO A 206 6.58 20.62 1.94
N HIS A 207 7.48 19.67 1.70
CA HIS A 207 7.18 18.29 1.32
C HIS A 207 8.40 17.42 1.59
N TYR A 208 8.18 16.10 1.67
CA TYR A 208 9.25 15.12 1.72
C TYR A 208 10.04 15.16 0.41
N GLU A 209 11.32 15.47 0.49
CA GLU A 209 12.20 15.53 -0.68
C GLU A 209 12.43 14.12 -1.24
N VAL A 210 12.29 13.98 -2.56
CA VAL A 210 12.59 12.75 -3.28
C VAL A 210 13.75 13.00 -4.23
N ASP A 211 14.70 12.06 -4.29
CA ASP A 211 15.82 12.14 -5.22
C ASP A 211 15.33 11.97 -6.66
N LEU A 212 15.27 13.06 -7.42
CA LEU A 212 14.78 13.05 -8.80
C LEU A 212 15.61 12.13 -9.72
N SER A 213 16.89 11.88 -9.39
CA SER A 213 17.72 10.94 -10.16
C SER A 213 17.21 9.49 -10.02
N HIS A 214 16.68 9.14 -8.85
CA HIS A 214 16.02 7.86 -8.61
C HIS A 214 14.69 7.75 -9.39
N ALA A 215 13.94 8.85 -9.51
CA ALA A 215 12.71 8.87 -10.31
C ALA A 215 12.98 8.56 -11.79
N GLU A 216 14.02 9.18 -12.37
CA GLU A 216 14.44 8.95 -13.76
C GLU A 216 14.89 7.50 -13.99
N GLN A 217 15.65 6.92 -13.05
CA GLN A 217 16.06 5.52 -13.11
C GLN A 217 14.86 4.58 -13.07
N MET A 218 13.87 4.85 -12.22
CA MET A 218 12.66 4.03 -12.11
C MET A 218 11.79 4.08 -13.37
N GLU A 219 11.62 5.26 -13.98
CA GLU A 219 10.91 5.37 -15.26
C GLU A 219 11.67 4.64 -16.39
N THR A 220 12.99 4.82 -16.47
CA THR A 220 13.83 4.12 -17.45
C THR A 220 13.70 2.60 -17.30
N ARG A 221 13.68 2.11 -16.06
CA ARG A 221 13.50 0.69 -15.76
C ARG A 221 12.11 0.19 -16.16
N LYS A 222 11.06 0.94 -15.83
CA LYS A 222 9.67 0.60 -16.18
C LYS A 222 9.49 0.52 -17.70
N GLU A 223 10.10 1.44 -18.45
CA GLU A 223 10.14 1.34 -19.91
C GLU A 223 10.86 0.08 -20.40
N ALA A 224 12.00 -0.27 -19.80
CA ALA A 224 12.74 -1.48 -20.16
C ALA A 224 11.93 -2.75 -19.86
N GLU A 225 11.26 -2.82 -18.72
CA GLU A 225 10.36 -3.92 -18.34
C GLU A 225 9.18 -4.04 -19.31
N ASN A 226 8.54 -2.93 -19.68
CA ASN A 226 7.46 -2.92 -20.68
C ASN A 226 7.94 -3.35 -22.08
N LYS A 227 9.12 -2.89 -22.51
CA LYS A 227 9.75 -3.32 -23.77
C LYS A 227 10.06 -4.82 -23.74
N MET A 228 10.56 -5.34 -22.61
CA MET A 228 10.83 -6.76 -22.45
C MET A 228 9.55 -7.60 -22.45
N ALA A 229 8.51 -7.20 -21.70
CA ALA A 229 7.22 -7.87 -21.68
C ALA A 229 6.63 -7.96 -23.10
N THR A 230 6.68 -6.85 -23.86
CA THR A 230 6.23 -6.81 -25.25
C THR A 230 7.02 -7.79 -26.13
N ARG A 231 8.35 -7.85 -25.98
CA ARG A 231 9.20 -8.81 -26.70
C ARG A 231 8.87 -10.26 -26.35
N ILE A 232 8.66 -10.56 -25.07
CA ILE A 232 8.25 -11.90 -24.61
C ILE A 232 6.93 -12.27 -25.28
N THR A 233 5.90 -11.41 -25.21
CA THR A 233 4.60 -11.66 -25.83
C THR A 233 4.71 -11.88 -27.33
N GLN A 234 5.48 -11.05 -28.04
CA GLN A 234 5.71 -11.21 -29.48
C GLN A 234 6.43 -12.53 -29.81
N THR A 235 7.42 -12.90 -29.01
CA THR A 235 8.18 -14.16 -29.20
C THR A 235 7.27 -15.36 -28.96
N THR A 236 6.49 -15.36 -27.87
CA THR A 236 5.49 -16.40 -27.58
C THR A 236 4.47 -16.50 -28.70
N GLN A 237 3.91 -15.38 -29.20
CA GLN A 237 2.98 -15.39 -30.32
C GLN A 237 3.60 -15.96 -31.60
N ARG A 238 4.86 -15.60 -31.92
CA ARG A 238 5.58 -16.15 -33.08
C ARG A 238 5.80 -17.65 -32.95
N THR A 239 6.28 -18.12 -31.80
CA THR A 239 6.48 -19.54 -31.52
C THR A 239 5.17 -20.31 -31.63
N THR A 240 4.08 -19.80 -31.06
CA THR A 240 2.74 -20.41 -31.17
C THR A 240 2.28 -20.51 -32.63
N ARG A 241 2.47 -19.47 -33.45
CA ARG A 241 2.12 -19.51 -34.88
C ARG A 241 2.94 -20.53 -35.66
N ILE A 242 4.25 -20.59 -35.39
CA ILE A 242 5.15 -21.57 -36.04
C ILE A 242 4.73 -23.00 -35.65
N LEU A 243 4.49 -23.26 -34.36
CA LEU A 243 4.00 -24.55 -33.88
C LEU A 243 2.66 -24.90 -34.55
N GLN A 244 1.70 -23.98 -34.61
CA GLN A 244 0.43 -24.20 -35.30
C GLN A 244 0.61 -24.50 -36.80
N ALA A 245 1.56 -23.85 -37.47
CA ALA A 245 1.82 -24.06 -38.89
C ALA A 245 2.59 -25.37 -39.19
N LEU A 246 3.51 -25.78 -38.31
CA LEU A 246 4.25 -27.04 -38.40
C LEU A 246 3.36 -28.25 -38.10
N PHE A 247 2.45 -28.11 -37.12
CA PHE A 247 1.50 -29.14 -36.72
C PHE A 247 0.12 -29.00 -37.40
N LYS A 248 0.11 -28.68 -38.70
CA LYS A 248 -1.11 -28.62 -39.55
C LYS A 248 -1.74 -30.00 -39.84
N GLY A 249 -1.12 -31.10 -39.42
CA GLY A 249 -1.69 -32.45 -39.47
C GLY A 249 -2.53 -32.75 -38.24
N GLU A 250 -3.44 -33.72 -38.35
CA GLU A 250 -4.37 -34.16 -37.31
C GLU A 250 -3.74 -34.08 -35.91
N TRP A 251 -4.25 -33.15 -35.10
CA TRP A 251 -4.02 -33.17 -33.66
C TRP A 251 -4.65 -34.46 -33.15
N GLN A 252 -3.86 -35.52 -33.02
CA GLN A 252 -4.28 -36.67 -32.25
C GLN A 252 -4.22 -36.24 -30.78
N PRO A 253 -5.38 -36.11 -30.10
CA PRO A 253 -5.38 -35.79 -28.69
C PRO A 253 -4.58 -36.89 -27.99
N VAL A 254 -3.56 -36.51 -27.22
CA VAL A 254 -2.88 -37.48 -26.36
C VAL A 254 -3.90 -37.87 -25.29
N PRO A 255 -4.44 -39.10 -25.27
CA PRO A 255 -5.58 -39.43 -24.41
C PRO A 255 -5.24 -39.35 -22.92
N ASP A 256 -3.94 -39.41 -22.59
CA ASP A 256 -3.38 -39.35 -21.25
C ASP A 256 -2.12 -38.45 -21.22
N LEU A 257 -2.30 -37.14 -21.39
CA LEU A 257 -1.20 -36.17 -21.29
C LEU A 257 -0.78 -36.00 -19.82
N ARG A 258 0.39 -36.53 -19.47
CA ARG A 258 0.95 -36.45 -18.11
C ARG A 258 1.97 -35.33 -18.01
N VAL A 259 1.69 -34.33 -17.17
CA VAL A 259 2.53 -33.14 -16.96
C VAL A 259 2.97 -33.08 -15.50
N VAL A 260 4.28 -32.86 -15.26
CA VAL A 260 4.84 -32.65 -13.92
C VAL A 260 5.27 -31.19 -13.79
N LEU A 261 4.72 -30.49 -12.80
CA LEU A 261 5.10 -29.10 -12.48
C LEU A 261 6.23 -29.12 -11.44
N ILE A 262 7.39 -28.55 -11.79
CA ILE A 262 8.58 -28.49 -10.94
C ILE A 262 8.97 -27.03 -10.69
N GLY A 263 9.45 -26.72 -9.48
CA GLY A 263 9.84 -25.36 -9.08
C GLY A 263 10.02 -25.24 -7.58
N ARG A 264 10.66 -24.15 -7.11
CA ARG A 264 10.90 -23.85 -5.69
C ARG A 264 9.61 -23.88 -4.86
N LYS A 265 9.70 -24.06 -3.54
CA LYS A 265 8.55 -23.91 -2.64
C LYS A 265 7.87 -22.56 -2.94
N GLU A 266 6.54 -22.53 -2.99
CA GLU A 266 5.73 -21.30 -3.17
C GLU A 266 5.79 -20.64 -4.56
N SER A 267 6.43 -21.27 -5.57
CA SER A 267 6.46 -20.80 -6.97
C SER A 267 5.11 -20.83 -7.72
N GLY A 268 3.99 -21.13 -7.04
CA GLY A 268 2.67 -21.14 -7.67
C GLY A 268 2.31 -22.40 -8.47
N LYS A 269 3.05 -23.50 -8.31
CA LYS A 269 2.78 -24.78 -9.02
C LYS A 269 1.32 -25.25 -8.91
N SER A 270 0.71 -25.22 -7.72
CA SER A 270 -0.69 -25.62 -7.53
C SER A 270 -1.66 -24.74 -8.33
N MET A 271 -1.41 -23.43 -8.40
CA MET A 271 -2.22 -22.48 -9.16
C MET A 271 -2.07 -22.71 -10.67
N ALA A 272 -0.84 -22.95 -11.13
CA ALA A 272 -0.57 -23.31 -12.51
C ALA A 272 -1.29 -24.63 -12.88
N GLY A 273 -1.25 -25.63 -11.99
CA GLY A 273 -1.98 -26.90 -12.17
C GLY A 273 -3.49 -26.69 -12.31
N ASN A 274 -4.10 -25.90 -11.41
CA ASN A 274 -5.53 -25.58 -11.50
C ASN A 274 -5.88 -24.82 -12.78
N THR A 275 -5.00 -23.93 -13.23
CA THR A 275 -5.19 -23.17 -14.48
C THR A 275 -5.11 -24.08 -15.70
N ILE A 276 -4.15 -25.01 -15.73
CA ILE A 276 -3.98 -25.99 -16.83
C ILE A 276 -5.19 -26.93 -16.90
N LEU A 277 -5.71 -27.36 -15.76
CA LEU A 277 -6.85 -28.28 -15.66
C LEU A 277 -8.21 -27.57 -15.75
N PHE A 278 -8.24 -26.24 -15.75
CA PHE A 278 -9.45 -25.41 -15.67
C PHE A 278 -10.36 -25.77 -14.48
N GLU A 279 -9.79 -26.28 -13.38
CA GLU A 279 -10.49 -26.76 -12.19
C GLU A 279 -9.64 -26.54 -10.91
N GLU A 280 -10.28 -26.28 -9.76
CA GLU A 280 -9.59 -26.12 -8.47
C GLU A 280 -9.25 -27.47 -7.79
N LEU A 281 -8.39 -28.28 -8.42
CA LEU A 281 -8.03 -29.62 -7.94
C LEU A 281 -6.90 -29.64 -6.91
N PHE A 282 -5.92 -28.76 -7.08
CA PHE A 282 -4.80 -28.63 -6.17
C PHE A 282 -5.10 -27.58 -5.11
N ASP A 283 -4.85 -27.96 -3.87
CA ASP A 283 -5.06 -27.08 -2.74
C ASP A 283 -4.11 -25.86 -2.80
N THR A 284 -4.70 -24.68 -2.95
CA THR A 284 -4.00 -23.38 -2.86
C THR A 284 -3.99 -22.85 -1.43
N SER A 285 -4.52 -23.60 -0.47
CA SER A 285 -4.63 -23.24 0.95
C SER A 285 -3.30 -23.13 1.69
N TRP A 286 -2.15 -23.29 1.06
CA TRP A 286 -0.90 -22.86 1.71
C TRP A 286 -0.85 -21.32 1.87
N MET A 287 -1.65 -20.55 1.12
CA MET A 287 -2.01 -19.17 1.51
C MET A 287 -2.94 -19.09 2.73
N LYS A 288 -3.74 -20.13 2.99
CA LYS A 288 -4.67 -20.24 4.13
C LYS A 288 -4.03 -20.92 5.37
N LYS A 289 -2.88 -21.60 5.26
CA LYS A 289 -2.23 -22.32 6.37
C LYS A 289 -1.42 -21.42 7.31
N VAL A 290 -1.31 -20.12 7.04
CA VAL A 290 -0.97 -19.12 8.07
C VAL A 290 -2.17 -18.86 9.01
N SER A 291 -3.38 -19.33 8.67
CA SER A 291 -4.61 -19.10 9.45
C SER A 291 -5.03 -20.25 10.38
N LYS A 292 -4.18 -21.26 10.64
CA LYS A 292 -4.51 -22.38 11.54
C LYS A 292 -3.64 -22.54 12.79
N TYR A 293 -2.99 -21.47 13.25
CA TYR A 293 -2.46 -21.38 14.62
C TYR A 293 -3.17 -20.29 15.43
N THR A 294 -4.49 -20.37 15.53
CA THR A 294 -5.26 -19.73 16.60
C THR A 294 -6.58 -20.51 16.72
N ALA A 295 -6.58 -21.52 17.57
CA ALA A 295 -7.74 -21.90 18.37
C ALA A 295 -7.42 -21.49 19.80
#